data_AF-A0A6P4ETQ0-F1
#
_entry.id   AF-A0A6P4ETQ0-F1
#
_cell.length_a   1.000
_cell.length_b   1.000
_cell.length_c   1.000
_cell.angle_alpha   90.00
_cell.angle_beta   90.00
_cell.angle_gamma   90.00
#
_symmetry.space_group_name_H-M   'P 1'
#
loop_
_entity.id
_entity.type
_entity.pdbx_description
1 polymer ?
#
loop_
_entity_poly.entity_id
_entity_poly.type
_entity_poly.pdbx_seq_one_letter_code
_entity_poly.pdbx_strand_id
1 'polypeptide(L)'
;MSRYLYADHILEAFNVFHRPLVLDEVAGYVAEMEAKSVDEVRLAVDNTLTAGWMHGFLTIEDGMFTLFCGYWDEEKPVEGKKSRRHLTKPMLRSS
;
A
#
# COMPACT_ATOMS: atom_id res chain seq x y z
N MET A 1 -9.64 13.58 17.00
CA MET A 1 -8.52 12.67 16.69
C MET A 1 -8.71 12.17 15.27
N SER A 2 -7.93 12.68 14.31
CA SER A 2 -7.91 12.13 12.95
C SER A 2 -7.29 10.75 13.01
N ARG A 3 -7.99 9.73 12.51
CA ARG A 3 -7.66 8.32 12.77
C ARG A 3 -6.39 7.84 12.06
N TYR A 4 -5.93 8.58 11.04
CA TYR A 4 -4.75 8.28 10.22
C TYR A 4 -4.06 9.58 9.81
N LEU A 5 -3.31 10.18 10.74
CA LEU A 5 -2.83 11.57 10.61
C LEU A 5 -1.82 11.78 9.48
N TYR A 6 -1.15 10.72 9.03
CA TYR A 6 -0.03 10.78 8.09
C TYR A 6 -0.23 9.93 6.83
N ALA A 7 -1.47 9.53 6.53
CA ALA A 7 -1.76 8.62 5.41
C ALA A 7 -1.23 9.15 4.07
N ASP A 8 -1.41 10.44 3.80
CA ASP A 8 -0.97 11.07 2.55
C ASP A 8 0.56 11.04 2.41
N HIS A 9 1.29 11.45 3.44
CA HIS A 9 2.77 11.42 3.43
C HIS A 9 3.34 9.99 3.41
N ILE A 10 2.64 9.01 3.99
CA ILE A 10 3.03 7.60 3.89
C ILE A 10 2.89 7.11 2.44
N LEU A 11 1.77 7.43 1.78
CA LEU A 11 1.57 7.08 0.37
C LEU A 11 2.58 7.78 -0.54
N GLU A 12 2.89 9.05 -0.25
CA GLU A 12 3.91 9.83 -0.93
C GLU A 12 5.30 9.18 -0.79
N ALA A 13 5.68 8.71 0.41
CA ALA A 13 6.93 8.01 0.63
C ALA A 13 7.06 6.80 -0.31
N PHE A 14 6.05 5.93 -0.34
CA PHE A 14 6.04 4.82 -1.30
C PHE A 14 6.18 5.34 -2.72
N ASN A 15 5.41 6.37 -3.09
CA ASN A 15 5.44 6.97 -4.42
C ASN A 15 6.81 7.59 -4.81
N VAL A 16 7.62 8.02 -3.84
CA VAL A 16 8.95 8.60 -4.09
C VAL A 16 10.02 7.53 -4.22
N PHE A 17 9.92 6.44 -3.44
CA PHE A 17 10.97 5.43 -3.39
C PHE A 17 10.78 4.30 -4.40
N HIS A 18 9.56 4.06 -4.91
CA HIS A 18 9.26 3.01 -5.89
C HIS A 18 9.72 1.59 -5.47
N ARG A 19 9.80 1.31 -4.16
CA ARG A 19 10.29 0.03 -3.61
C ARG A 19 9.65 -0.29 -2.26
N PRO A 20 9.82 -1.53 -1.75
CA PRO A 20 9.51 -1.84 -0.36
C PRO A 20 10.33 -0.99 0.62
N LEU A 21 9.70 -0.58 1.71
CA LEU A 21 10.28 0.31 2.73
C LEU A 21 10.20 -0.31 4.13
N VAL A 22 11.22 -0.11 4.95
CA VAL A 22 11.12 -0.40 6.39
C VAL A 22 10.37 0.71 7.12
N LEU A 23 9.89 0.40 8.34
CA LEU A 23 9.24 1.40 9.21
C LEU A 23 10.10 2.66 9.40
N ASP A 24 11.41 2.50 9.60
CA ASP A 24 12.32 3.63 9.86
C ASP A 24 12.42 4.58 8.66
N GLU A 25 12.36 4.05 7.44
CA GLU A 25 12.40 4.85 6.21
C GLU A 25 11.11 5.66 6.04
N VAL A 26 9.96 5.02 6.28
CA VAL A 26 8.65 5.69 6.21
C VAL A 26 8.54 6.74 7.32
N ALA A 27 8.95 6.41 8.55
CA ALA A 27 8.91 7.33 9.68
C ALA A 27 9.87 8.50 9.49
N GLY A 28 11.07 8.27 8.93
CA GLY A 28 12.02 9.31 8.58
C GLY A 28 11.45 10.28 7.55
N TYR A 29 10.87 9.75 6.47
CA TYR A 29 10.23 10.58 5.44
C TYR A 29 9.09 11.43 6.02
N VAL A 30 8.19 10.83 6.79
CA VAL A 30 7.07 11.57 7.41
C VAL A 30 7.56 12.62 8.40
N ALA A 31 8.61 12.32 9.18
CA ALA A 31 9.20 13.27 10.12
C ALA A 31 9.77 14.51 9.40
N GLU A 32 10.45 14.30 8.27
CA GLU A 32 10.97 15.38 7.42
C GLU A 32 9.84 16.24 6.85
N MET A 33 8.77 15.62 6.32
CA MET A 33 7.63 16.35 5.73
C MET A 33 6.84 17.17 6.77
N GLU A 34 6.77 16.66 8.01
CA GLU A 34 6.03 17.29 9.11
C GLU A 34 6.90 18.23 9.98
N ALA A 35 8.21 18.35 9.69
CA ALA A 35 9.19 19.06 10.51
C ALA A 35 9.15 18.64 12.00
N LYS A 36 9.00 17.33 12.25
CA LYS A 36 8.96 16.71 13.58
C LYS A 36 10.13 15.75 13.78
N SER A 37 10.35 15.30 15.01
CA SER A 37 11.28 14.19 15.25
C SER A 37 10.67 12.86 14.84
N VAL A 38 11.53 11.88 14.51
CA VAL A 38 11.10 10.51 14.18
C VAL A 38 10.32 9.90 15.33
N ASP A 39 10.76 10.11 16.57
CA ASP A 39 10.12 9.55 17.77
C ASP A 39 8.67 10.02 17.95
N GLU A 40 8.37 11.27 17.56
CA GLU A 40 7.02 11.85 17.65
C GLU A 40 6.05 11.24 16.64
N VAL A 41 6.54 10.85 15.46
CA VAL A 41 5.69 10.33 14.38
C VAL A 41 5.65 8.81 14.32
N ARG A 42 6.67 8.13 14.86
CA ARG A 42 6.88 6.68 14.72
C ARG A 42 5.65 5.85 15.07
N LEU A 43 5.05 6.08 16.22
CA LEU A 43 3.87 5.32 16.68
C LEU A 43 2.66 5.53 15.78
N ALA A 44 2.45 6.76 15.30
CA ALA A 44 1.34 7.06 14.41
C ALA A 44 1.55 6.46 13.01
N VAL A 45 2.78 6.47 12.51
CA VAL A 45 3.17 5.83 11.24
C VAL A 45 2.98 4.32 11.33
N ASP A 46 3.49 3.68 12.38
CA ASP A 46 3.35 2.23 12.59
C ASP A 46 1.88 1.78 12.66
N ASN A 47 1.05 2.50 13.43
CA ASN A 47 -0.38 2.23 13.50
C ASN A 47 -1.07 2.37 12.14
N THR A 48 -0.65 3.34 11.33
CA THR A 48 -1.24 3.59 10.00
C THR A 48 -0.81 2.52 9.00
N LEU A 49 0.46 2.11 9.01
CA LEU A 49 0.97 1.00 8.19
C LEU A 49 0.30 -0.32 8.57
N THR A 50 0.16 -0.58 9.86
CA THR A 50 -0.56 -1.76 10.38
C THR A 50 -2.00 -1.78 9.91
N ALA A 51 -2.72 -0.64 9.98
CA ALA A 51 -4.07 -0.54 9.45
C ALA A 51 -4.11 -0.79 7.93
N GLY A 52 -3.18 -0.21 7.17
CA GLY A 52 -3.07 -0.42 5.73
C GLY A 52 -2.85 -1.89 5.36
N TRP A 53 -2.03 -2.62 6.13
CA TRP A 53 -1.84 -4.05 5.96
C TRP A 53 -3.10 -4.85 6.30
N MET A 54 -3.74 -4.57 7.44
CA MET A 54 -4.99 -5.25 7.86
C MET A 54 -6.13 -5.08 6.85
N HIS A 55 -6.17 -3.94 6.14
CA HIS A 55 -7.17 -3.66 5.12
C HIS A 55 -6.75 -4.12 3.71
N GLY A 56 -5.56 -4.70 3.54
CA GLY A 56 -5.07 -5.25 2.27
C GLY A 56 -4.53 -4.23 1.28
N PHE A 57 -4.18 -3.03 1.74
CA PHE A 57 -3.49 -2.01 0.94
C PHE A 57 -1.97 -2.16 0.95
N LEU A 58 -1.44 -2.79 2.00
CA LEU A 58 -0.01 -3.08 2.13
C LEU A 58 0.19 -4.59 2.25
N THR A 59 1.34 -5.07 1.80
CA THR A 59 1.88 -6.38 2.20
C THR A 59 3.09 -6.16 3.09
N ILE A 60 3.32 -7.09 4.01
CA ILE A 60 4.49 -7.09 4.89
C ILE A 60 5.26 -8.38 4.62
N GLU A 61 6.52 -8.25 4.23
CA GLU A 61 7.45 -9.37 3.99
C GLU A 61 8.81 -8.98 4.56
N ASP A 62 9.38 -9.81 5.44
CA ASP A 62 10.69 -9.58 6.09
C ASP A 62 10.85 -8.20 6.74
N GLY A 63 9.78 -7.65 7.32
CA GLY A 63 9.79 -6.31 7.95
C GLY A 63 9.72 -5.14 6.96
N MET A 64 9.56 -5.42 5.67
CA MET A 64 9.36 -4.45 4.61
C MET A 64 7.87 -4.30 4.29
N PHE A 65 7.42 -3.05 4.21
CA PHE A 65 6.09 -2.69 3.76
C PHE A 65 6.12 -2.46 2.24
N THR A 66 5.17 -3.05 1.52
CA THR A 66 4.99 -2.84 0.08
C THR A 66 3.57 -2.39 -0.22
N LEU A 67 3.43 -1.31 -0.96
CA LEU A 67 2.12 -0.80 -1.38
C LEU A 67 1.50 -1.71 -2.44
N PHE A 68 0.36 -2.31 -2.12
CA PHE A 68 -0.48 -3.08 -3.04
C PHE A 68 -1.31 -2.10 -3.90
N CYS A 69 -0.63 -1.34 -4.74
CA CYS A 69 -1.25 -0.54 -5.78
C CYS A 69 -0.53 -0.84 -7.08
N GLY A 70 -1.26 -1.24 -8.13
CA GLY A 70 -0.72 -1.46 -9.47
C GLY A 70 -0.24 -0.16 -10.16
N TYR A 71 0.23 0.82 -9.38
CA TYR A 71 0.76 2.10 -9.83
C TYR A 71 2.22 1.97 -10.31
N TRP A 72 2.90 0.88 -9.94
CA TRP A 72 4.28 0.60 -10.35
C TRP A 72 4.42 -0.20 -11.63
N ASP A 73 3.35 -0.86 -12.05
CA ASP A 73 3.35 -1.70 -13.23
C ASP A 73 2.68 -0.97 -14.40
N GLU A 74 3.45 -0.11 -15.07
CA GLU A 74 3.23 0.07 -16.51
C GLU A 74 3.71 -1.17 -17.31
N GLU A 75 4.34 -2.19 -16.70
CA GLU A 75 4.84 -3.36 -17.43
C GLU A 75 4.68 -4.76 -16.82
N LYS A 76 3.95 -4.99 -15.70
CA LYS A 76 3.64 -6.38 -15.28
C LYS A 76 2.16 -6.62 -15.01
N PRO A 77 1.53 -7.60 -15.68
CA PRO A 77 0.20 -8.03 -15.32
C PRO A 77 0.28 -8.69 -13.95
N VAL A 78 -0.51 -8.19 -13.00
CA VAL A 78 -0.69 -8.78 -11.68
C VAL A 78 -1.29 -10.18 -11.83
N GLU A 79 -0.44 -11.19 -12.01
CA GLU A 79 -0.79 -12.61 -11.88
C GLU A 79 -1.03 -12.91 -10.40
N GLY A 80 -2.24 -12.61 -9.91
CA GLY A 80 -2.46 -12.82 -8.48
C GLY A 80 -3.82 -12.53 -7.90
N LYS A 81 -4.85 -12.25 -8.70
CA LYS A 81 -6.23 -12.32 -8.20
C LYS A 81 -7.04 -13.18 -9.15
N LYS A 82 -7.35 -14.40 -8.69
CA LYS A 82 -8.37 -15.28 -9.27
C LYS A 82 -9.70 -14.52 -9.28
N SER A 83 -9.90 -13.69 -10.30
CA SER A 83 -11.19 -13.18 -10.70
C SER A 83 -11.95 -14.40 -11.22
N ARG A 84 -12.75 -15.02 -10.35
CA ARG A 84 -13.86 -15.88 -10.78
C ARG A 84 -14.83 -14.99 -11.55
N ARG A 85 -14.48 -14.64 -12.80
CA ARG A 85 -15.44 -14.19 -13.79
C ARG A 85 -16.26 -15.43 -14.12
N HIS A 86 -17.50 -15.44 -13.63
CA HIS A 86 -18.51 -16.38 -14.10
C HIS A 86 -18.52 -16.32 -15.62
N LEU A 87 -18.04 -17.39 -16.26
CA LEU A 87 -18.14 -17.62 -17.69
C LEU A 87 -19.62 -17.94 -17.98
N THR A 88 -20.45 -16.91 -18.15
CA THR A 88 -21.76 -17.09 -18.77
C THR A 88 -21.52 -17.39 -20.25
N LYS A 89 -21.53 -18.69 -20.57
CA LYS A 89 -21.55 -19.20 -21.96
C LYS A 89 -22.72 -18.55 -22.70
N PRO A 90 -22.51 -17.89 -23.85
CA PRO A 90 -23.60 -17.62 -24.77
C PRO A 90 -23.99 -18.93 -25.44
N MET A 91 -25.18 -19.44 -25.13
CA MET A 91 -25.78 -20.55 -25.89
C MET A 91 -26.19 -19.99 -27.25
N LEU A 92 -25.41 -20.30 -28.29
CA LEU A 92 -25.82 -20.14 -29.68
C LEU A 92 -27.01 -21.09 -29.92
N ARG A 93 -28.19 -20.51 -30.12
CA ARG A 93 -29.41 -21.22 -30.52
C ARG A 93 -29.51 -21.13 -32.04
N SER A 94 -29.19 -22.21 -32.73
CA SER A 94 -29.52 -22.41 -34.14
C SER A 94 -30.99 -22.78 -34.26
N SER A 95 -31.76 -22.04 -35.05
CA SER A 95 -32.92 -22.51 -35.84
C SER A 95 -33.22 -21.48 -36.91
#